data_AF-A0AAP7DGF5-F1
#
_entry.id   AF-A0AAP7DGF5-F1
#
_cell.length_a   1.000
_cell.length_b   1.000
_cell.length_c   1.000
_cell.angle_alpha   90.00
_cell.angle_beta   90.00
_cell.angle_gamma   90.00
#
_symmetry.space_group_name_H-M   'P 1'
#
loop_
_entity.id
_entity.type
_entity.pdbx_description
1 polymer ?
#
loop_
_entity_poly.entity_id
_entity_poly.type
_entity_poly.pdbx_seq_one_letter_code
_entity_poly.pdbx_strand_id
1 'polypeptide(L)'
;MTVKEYTLTDVSDNLDGLHNMAMFINSGAYTEEIGDKILHHMLDKIEELQGVVSFMRLYPQLKADQAMNSAHYYVLCSISYIPDY
;
A
#
# COMPACT_ATOMS: atom_id res chain seq x y z
N MET A 1 -2.62 5.83 -15.04
CA MET A 1 -1.72 5.13 -14.09
C MET A 1 -2.40 3.85 -13.69
N THR A 2 -1.79 2.70 -13.96
CA THR A 2 -2.30 1.41 -13.46
C THR A 2 -2.05 1.35 -11.95
N VAL A 3 -3.09 1.09 -11.17
CA VAL A 3 -2.95 0.90 -9.73
C VAL A 3 -2.18 -0.39 -9.52
N LYS A 4 -0.98 -0.30 -8.95
CA LYS A 4 -0.20 -1.49 -8.58
C LYS A 4 -0.96 -2.18 -7.43
N GLU A 5 -1.41 -3.41 -7.66
CA GLU A 5 -1.97 -4.23 -6.59
C GLU A 5 -0.81 -4.75 -5.74
N TYR A 6 -0.81 -4.38 -4.46
CA TYR A 6 0.13 -4.90 -3.48
C TYR A 6 -0.47 -6.14 -2.81
N THR A 7 0.32 -7.20 -2.72
CA THR A 7 -0.06 -8.45 -2.08
C THR A 7 0.52 -8.55 -0.67
N LEU A 8 -0.05 -9.44 0.15
CA LEU A 8 0.52 -9.74 1.48
C LEU A 8 1.92 -10.35 1.36
N THR A 9 2.22 -11.05 0.27
CA THR A 9 3.55 -11.58 -0.03
C THR A 9 4.54 -10.44 -0.24
N ASP A 10 4.17 -9.40 -0.99
CA ASP A 10 5.05 -8.23 -1.17
C ASP A 10 5.39 -7.55 0.17
N VAL A 11 4.42 -7.46 1.09
CA VAL A 11 4.65 -6.92 2.45
C VAL A 11 5.58 -7.83 3.25
N SER A 12 5.37 -9.15 3.18
CA SER A 12 6.20 -10.14 3.87
C SER A 12 7.65 -10.08 3.40
N ASP A 13 7.88 -10.08 2.09
CA ASP A 13 9.23 -10.05 1.50
C ASP A 13 9.99 -8.77 1.89
N ASN A 14 9.30 -7.62 1.92
CA ASN A 14 9.90 -6.36 2.37
C ASN A 14 10.24 -6.38 3.87
N LEU A 15 9.39 -7.00 4.70
CA LEU A 15 9.64 -7.15 6.14
C LEU A 15 10.84 -8.07 6.41
N ASP A 16 10.96 -9.18 5.68
CA ASP A 16 12.11 -10.07 5.76
C ASP A 16 13.41 -9.36 5.35
N GLY A 17 13.34 -8.50 4.32
CA GLY A 17 14.45 -7.63 3.93
C GLY A 17 14.88 -6.69 5.07
N LEU A 18 13.93 -6.02 5.71
CA LEU A 18 14.20 -5.16 6.88
C LEU A 18 14.78 -5.94 8.06
N HIS A 19 14.27 -7.15 8.32
CA HIS A 19 14.81 -8.02 9.36
C HIS A 19 16.28 -8.39 9.10
N ASN A 20 16.61 -8.75 7.86
CA ASN A 20 17.99 -9.07 7.47
C ASN A 20 18.93 -7.87 7.63
N MET A 21 18.47 -6.66 7.26
CA MET A 21 19.24 -5.43 7.47
C MET A 21 19.45 -5.13 8.95
N ALA A 22 18.41 -5.30 9.78
CA ALA A 22 18.51 -5.13 11.23
C ALA A 22 19.50 -6.13 11.85
N MET A 23 19.48 -7.40 11.40
CA MET A 23 20.44 -8.42 11.84
C MET A 23 21.86 -8.07 11.43
N PHE A 24 22.06 -7.52 10.23
CA PHE A 24 23.36 -7.05 9.76
C PHE A 24 23.88 -5.89 10.63
N ILE A 25 23.06 -4.86 10.91
CA ILE A 25 23.45 -3.77 11.81
C ILE A 25 23.70 -4.29 13.24
N ASN A 26 22.90 -5.23 13.74
CA ASN A 26 23.13 -5.77 15.08
C ASN A 26 24.44 -6.59 15.18
N SER A 27 24.94 -7.11 14.05
CA SER A 27 26.19 -7.89 14.03
C SER A 27 27.44 -7.05 14.30
N GLY A 28 27.39 -5.73 14.09
CA GLY A 28 28.56 -4.85 14.20
C GLY A 28 29.63 -5.06 13.12
N ALA A 29 29.41 -5.95 12.15
CA ALA A 29 30.38 -6.31 11.11
C ALA A 29 30.37 -5.31 9.93
N TYR A 30 30.46 -4.01 10.22
CA TYR A 30 30.44 -2.93 9.23
C TYR A 30 31.28 -1.73 9.69
N THR A 31 31.63 -0.85 8.75
CA THR A 31 32.22 0.45 9.05
C THR A 31 31.14 1.47 9.36
N GLU A 32 31.41 2.46 10.21
CA GLU A 32 30.43 3.49 10.61
C GLU A 32 29.67 4.10 9.43
N GLU A 33 30.38 4.50 8.37
CA GLU A 33 29.78 5.04 7.13
C GLU A 33 28.77 4.07 6.47
N ILE A 34 29.07 2.77 6.45
CA ILE A 34 28.17 1.75 5.90
C ILE A 34 26.97 1.56 6.84
N GLY A 35 27.18 1.61 8.15
CA GLY A 35 26.11 1.56 9.14
C GLY A 35 25.09 2.68 8.95
N ASP A 36 25.58 3.91 8.81
CA ASP A 36 24.73 5.09 8.59
C ASP A 36 23.94 4.98 7.29
N LYS A 37 24.57 4.52 6.19
CA LYS A 37 23.88 4.32 4.91
C LYS A 37 22.80 3.26 4.99
N ILE A 38 23.06 2.15 5.67
CA ILE A 38 22.07 1.08 5.85
C ILE A 38 20.93 1.57 6.73
N LEU A 39 21.22 2.32 7.80
CA LEU A 39 20.20 2.89 8.67
C LEU A 39 19.27 3.83 7.89
N HIS A 40 19.81 4.73 7.07
CA HIS A 40 19.02 5.60 6.19
C HIS A 40 18.16 4.76 5.22
N HIS A 41 18.76 3.76 4.57
CA HIS A 41 18.04 2.88 3.66
C HIS A 41 16.90 2.11 4.34
N MET A 42 17.11 1.67 5.59
CA MET A 42 16.07 1.02 6.38
C MET A 42 14.91 1.97 6.68
N LEU A 43 15.19 3.25 6.99
CA LEU A 43 14.14 4.25 7.22
C LEU A 43 13.30 4.49 5.96
N ASP A 44 13.94 4.65 4.80
CA ASP A 44 13.23 4.81 3.51
C ASP A 44 12.34 3.59 3.23
N LYS A 45 12.85 2.38 3.51
CA LYS A 45 12.11 1.12 3.33
C LYS A 45 10.93 0.99 4.29
N ILE A 46 11.06 1.48 5.51
CA ILE A 46 9.95 1.53 6.49
C ILE A 46 8.86 2.48 6.00
N GLU A 47 9.21 3.67 5.50
CA GLU A 47 8.24 4.63 4.95
C GLU A 47 7.49 4.04 3.73
N GLU A 48 8.22 3.39 2.82
CA GLU A 48 7.63 2.67 1.68
C GLU A 48 6.62 1.61 2.16
N LEU A 49 7.03 0.77 3.11
CA LEU A 49 6.19 -0.31 3.64
C LEU A 49 4.94 0.23 4.35
N GLN A 50 5.06 1.33 5.10
CA GLN A 50 3.93 2.02 5.72
C GLN A 50 2.94 2.54 4.68
N GLY A 51 3.43 3.07 3.55
CA GLY A 51 2.61 3.46 2.42
C GLY A 51 1.83 2.28 1.82
N VAL A 52 2.51 1.15 1.61
CA VAL A 52 1.91 -0.08 1.08
C VAL A 52 0.82 -0.61 2.02
N VAL A 53 1.12 -0.75 3.31
CA VAL A 53 0.15 -1.25 4.31
C VAL A 53 -1.06 -0.32 4.42
N SER A 54 -0.84 0.99 4.41
CA SER A 54 -1.92 1.99 4.43
C SER A 54 -2.80 1.87 3.19
N PHE A 55 -2.20 1.70 2.01
CA PHE A 55 -2.94 1.47 0.78
C PHE A 55 -3.76 0.19 0.84
N MET A 56 -3.16 -0.95 1.24
CA MET A 56 -3.87 -2.23 1.37
C MET A 56 -5.05 -2.15 2.35
N ARG A 57 -4.93 -1.35 3.42
CA ARG A 57 -6.00 -1.13 4.39
C ARG A 57 -7.16 -0.31 3.83
N LEU A 58 -6.87 0.74 3.06
CA LEU A 58 -7.87 1.69 2.54
C LEU A 58 -8.49 1.23 1.22
N TYR A 59 -7.75 0.50 0.40
CA TYR A 59 -8.15 0.10 -0.94
C TYR A 59 -9.50 -0.63 -1.03
N PRO A 60 -9.83 -1.59 -0.13
CA PRO A 60 -11.15 -2.23 -0.13
C PRO A 60 -12.29 -1.24 0.10
N GLN A 61 -12.10 -0.27 0.99
CA GLN A 61 -13.11 0.76 1.29
C GLN A 61 -13.30 1.70 0.09
N LEU A 62 -12.20 2.15 -0.51
CA LEU A 62 -12.24 2.98 -1.71
C LEU A 62 -12.96 2.27 -2.87
N LYS A 63 -12.73 0.97 -3.06
CA LYS A 63 -13.45 0.15 -4.05
C LYS A 63 -14.94 0.03 -3.71
N ALA A 64 -15.30 -0.16 -2.45
CA ALA A 64 -16.69 -0.24 -2.01
C ALA A 64 -17.44 1.08 -2.24
N ASP A 65 -16.82 2.21 -1.89
CA ASP A 65 -17.39 3.55 -2.09
C ASP A 65 -17.59 3.87 -3.58
N GLN A 66 -16.63 3.49 -4.44
CA GLN A 66 -16.75 3.62 -5.89
C GLN A 66 -17.89 2.77 -6.46
N ALA A 67 -18.05 1.54 -5.98
CA ALA A 67 -19.14 0.66 -6.39
C ALA A 67 -20.51 1.21 -5.93
N MET A 68 -20.60 1.74 -4.72
CA MET A 68 -21.84 2.34 -4.20
C MET A 68 -22.22 3.61 -4.97
N ASN A 69 -21.26 4.48 -5.25
CA ASN A 69 -21.49 5.71 -6.01
C ASN A 69 -21.90 5.43 -7.46
N SER A 70 -21.28 4.44 -8.11
CA SER A 70 -21.68 4.04 -9.46
C SER A 70 -23.09 3.43 -9.47
N ALA A 71 -23.42 2.55 -8.51
CA ALA A 71 -24.76 1.99 -8.37
C ALA A 71 -25.83 3.06 -8.12
N HIS A 72 -25.55 4.05 -7.27
CA HIS A 72 -26.48 5.15 -7.00
C HIS A 72 -26.79 5.98 -8.26
N TYR A 73 -25.78 6.22 -9.11
CA TYR A 73 -25.98 6.92 -10.38
C TYR A 73 -26.89 6.13 -11.35
N TYR A 74 -26.73 4.81 -11.43
CA TYR A 74 -27.61 3.96 -12.25
C TYR A 74 -29.07 3.93 -11.76
N VAL A 75 -29.28 3.94 -10.43
CA VAL A 75 -30.62 4.00 -9.84
C VAL A 75 -31.28 5.35 -10.14
N LEU A 76 -30.56 6.46 -10.02
CA LEU A 76 -31.10 7.78 -10.36
C LEU A 76 -31.44 7.91 -11.86
N CYS A 77 -30.59 7.40 -12.76
CA CYS A 77 -30.87 7.38 -14.19
C CYS A 77 -32.11 6.54 -14.55
N SER A 78 -32.34 5.42 -13.86
CA SER A 78 -33.50 4.54 -14.11
C SER A 78 -34.80 5.10 -13.55
N ILE A 79 -34.76 5.88 -12.46
CA ILE A 79 -35.94 6.59 -11.93
C ILE A 79 -36.28 7.82 -12.79
N SER A 80 -35.29 8.43 -13.43
CA SER A 80 -35.47 9.58 -14.34
C SER A 80 -36.04 9.20 -15.72
N TYR A 81 -36.02 7.91 -16.07
CA TYR A 81 -36.55 7.38 -17.33
C TYR A 81 -37.94 6.78 -17.10
N ILE A 82 -38.90 7.60 -16.65
CA ILE A 82 -40.32 7.29 -16.83
C ILE A 82 -40.68 7.87 -18.20
N PRO A 83 -40.90 7.05 -19.24
CA PRO A 83 -41.41 7.57 -20.49
C PRO A 83 -42.83 8.08 -20.23
N ASP A 84 -43.03 9.40 -20.36
CA ASP A 84 -44.37 9.98 -20.42
C ASP A 84 -45.09 9.32 -21.61
N TYR A 85 -46.16 8.59 -21.29
CA TYR A 85 -47.06 7.91 -22.24
C TYR A 85 -47.76 8.89 -23.17
#